data_AF-A0A7C4B9U4-F1
#
_entry.id   AF-A0A7C4B9U4-F1
#
_cell.length_a   1.000
_cell.length_b   1.000
_cell.length_c   1.000
_cell.angle_alpha   90.00
_cell.angle_beta   90.00
_cell.angle_gamma   90.00
#
_symmetry.space_group_name_H-M   'P 1'
#
loop_
_entity.id
_entity.type
_entity.pdbx_description
1 polymer ?
#
loop_
_entity_poly.entity_id
_entity_poly.type
_entity_poly.pdbx_seq_one_letter_code
_entity_poly.pdbx_strand_id
1 'polypeptide(L)'
;MLPLALAAEIVGVTASGAFSPGPLTFSVLVSSGRSGARYGALAALGHMLAELPLYLLLGLGLLSLLSDASLKVLSVIGGAALLLYASLSIRSLLSESPPFRQLNVARNPVLLGFSLSALNPYFLAWWMTAGLKLIADILVYSSSLSVLVTAYLAHVWMDFLWLSLMAWLAKEGSLRAPSAARVLQAVLALALVYYGVSFLREGLT
;
A
#
# COMPACT_ATOMS: atom_id res chain seq x y z
N MET A 1 1.60 -16.19 23.10
CA MET A 1 1.23 -14.76 23.14
C MET A 1 2.36 -13.94 22.54
N LEU A 2 2.05 -12.83 21.87
CA LEU A 2 3.07 -11.97 21.25
C LEU A 2 3.81 -11.18 22.36
N PRO A 3 5.14 -11.21 22.44
CA PRO A 3 5.87 -10.47 23.47
C PRO A 3 5.75 -8.96 23.23
N LEU A 4 5.67 -8.18 24.31
CA LEU A 4 5.46 -6.73 24.24
C LEU A 4 6.51 -6.01 23.39
N ALA A 5 7.77 -6.46 23.45
CA ALA A 5 8.85 -5.89 22.65
C ALA A 5 8.61 -6.07 21.14
N LEU A 6 8.21 -7.27 20.71
CA LEU A 6 7.90 -7.57 19.31
C LEU A 6 6.62 -6.85 18.86
N ALA A 7 5.62 -6.74 19.74
CA ALA A 7 4.42 -5.96 19.47
C ALA A 7 4.74 -4.48 19.22
N ALA A 8 5.59 -3.89 20.08
CA ALA A 8 6.02 -2.51 19.97
C ALA A 8 6.84 -2.26 18.69
N GLU A 9 7.69 -3.22 18.31
CA GLU A 9 8.43 -3.17 17.06
C GLU A 9 7.51 -3.18 15.84
N ILE A 10 6.57 -4.14 15.77
CA ILE A 10 5.59 -4.22 14.68
C ILE A 10 4.83 -2.91 14.57
N VAL A 11 4.29 -2.39 15.67
CA VAL A 11 3.55 -1.12 15.66
C VAL A 11 4.44 0.05 15.23
N GLY A 12 5.67 0.14 15.73
CA GLY A 12 6.59 1.22 15.41
C GLY A 12 7.03 1.23 13.94
N VAL A 13 7.42 0.08 13.40
CA VAL A 13 7.81 -0.07 12.00
C VAL A 13 6.61 0.13 11.09
N THR A 14 5.43 -0.39 11.46
CA THR A 14 4.18 -0.18 10.72
C THR A 14 3.78 1.29 10.70
N ALA A 15 3.87 2.01 11.82
CA ALA A 15 3.56 3.44 11.88
C ALA A 15 4.38 4.24 10.86
N SER A 16 5.66 3.90 10.71
CA SER A 16 6.56 4.56 9.75
C SER A 16 6.14 4.37 8.29
N GLY A 17 5.49 3.24 7.97
CA GLY A 17 4.98 2.93 6.64
C GLY A 17 3.54 3.43 6.43
N ALA A 18 2.61 2.97 7.27
CA ALA A 18 1.16 3.18 7.15
C ALA A 18 0.75 4.66 7.24
N PHE A 19 1.46 5.47 8.04
CA PHE A 19 1.16 6.90 8.19
C PHE A 19 1.85 7.79 7.15
N SER A 20 2.62 7.22 6.23
CA SER A 20 3.18 7.96 5.11
C SER A 20 2.07 8.21 4.06
N PRO A 21 1.81 9.48 3.67
CA PRO A 21 0.74 9.77 2.74
C PRO A 21 1.11 9.29 1.32
N GLY A 22 0.49 8.19 0.90
CA GLY A 22 0.70 7.57 -0.41
C GLY A 22 -0.49 7.75 -1.38
N PRO A 23 -0.46 7.10 -2.55
CA PRO A 23 -1.52 7.20 -3.56
C PRO A 23 -2.89 6.74 -3.04
N LEU A 24 -2.92 5.73 -2.18
CA LEU A 24 -4.14 5.23 -1.53
C LEU A 24 -4.73 6.28 -0.58
N THR A 25 -3.92 6.82 0.33
CA THR A 25 -4.34 7.88 1.26
C THR A 25 -4.88 9.08 0.49
N PHE A 26 -4.20 9.50 -0.57
CA PHE A 26 -4.64 10.60 -1.40
C PHE A 26 -5.99 10.32 -2.09
N SER A 27 -6.14 9.12 -2.65
CA SER A 27 -7.37 8.73 -3.33
C SER A 27 -8.55 8.66 -2.35
N VAL A 28 -8.32 8.25 -1.10
CA VAL A 28 -9.31 8.29 -0.02
C VAL A 28 -9.66 9.73 0.35
N LEU A 29 -8.69 10.64 0.46
CA LEU A 29 -8.93 12.06 0.75
C LEU A 29 -9.83 12.72 -0.31
N VAL A 30 -9.62 12.41 -1.58
CA VAL A 30 -10.38 13.01 -2.69
C VAL A 30 -11.74 12.34 -2.88
N SER A 31 -11.83 11.03 -2.67
CA SER A 31 -13.01 10.23 -3.03
C SER A 31 -13.98 9.96 -1.87
N SER A 32 -13.59 10.25 -0.62
CA SER A 32 -14.42 9.97 0.57
C SER A 32 -15.77 10.69 0.57
N GLY A 33 -15.85 11.87 -0.06
CA GLY A 33 -17.08 12.65 -0.22
C GLY A 33 -17.88 12.75 1.08
N ARG A 34 -19.19 12.44 1.02
CA ARG A 34 -20.07 12.39 2.20
C ARG A 34 -19.90 11.13 3.06
N SER A 35 -19.30 10.07 2.51
CA SER A 35 -19.15 8.77 3.16
C SER A 35 -18.08 8.77 4.27
N GLY A 36 -17.14 9.74 4.25
CA GLY A 36 -16.19 10.00 5.34
C GLY A 36 -15.46 8.75 5.82
N ALA A 37 -15.37 8.57 7.15
CA ALA A 37 -14.70 7.44 7.79
C ALA A 37 -15.10 6.06 7.22
N ARG A 38 -16.38 5.86 6.87
CA ARG A 38 -16.85 4.59 6.29
C ARG A 38 -16.19 4.30 4.94
N TYR A 39 -15.94 5.32 4.14
CA TYR A 39 -15.21 5.16 2.88
C TYR A 39 -13.77 4.72 3.15
N GLY A 40 -13.11 5.34 4.12
CA GLY A 40 -11.76 4.97 4.56
C GLY A 40 -11.67 3.54 5.08
N ALA A 41 -12.61 3.11 5.92
CA ALA A 41 -12.66 1.73 6.42
C ALA A 41 -12.85 0.69 5.32
N LEU A 42 -13.70 0.97 4.33
CA LEU A 42 -13.87 0.09 3.17
C LEU A 42 -12.64 0.08 2.25
N ALA A 43 -11.93 1.21 2.15
CA ALA A 43 -10.65 1.26 1.44
C ALA A 43 -9.56 0.46 2.17
N ALA A 44 -9.52 0.54 3.50
CA ALA A 44 -8.65 -0.29 4.34
C ALA A 44 -8.98 -1.78 4.19
N LEU A 45 -10.26 -2.15 4.07
CA LEU A 45 -10.64 -3.52 3.76
C LEU A 45 -10.08 -3.98 2.40
N GLY A 46 -10.16 -3.13 1.37
CA GLY A 46 -9.53 -3.40 0.08
C GLY A 46 -8.02 -3.58 0.17
N HIS A 47 -7.35 -2.70 0.92
CA HIS A 47 -5.93 -2.76 1.21
C HIS A 47 -5.54 -4.08 1.87
N MET A 48 -6.24 -4.45 2.95
CA MET A 48 -6.07 -5.72 3.65
C MET A 48 -6.24 -6.92 2.72
N LEU A 49 -7.19 -6.89 1.78
CA LEU A 49 -7.39 -7.99 0.82
C LEU A 49 -6.21 -8.17 -0.15
N ALA A 50 -5.46 -7.11 -0.45
CA ALA A 50 -4.23 -7.20 -1.22
C ALA A 50 -3.03 -7.61 -0.34
N GLU A 51 -2.99 -7.09 0.89
CA GLU A 51 -1.90 -7.30 1.82
C GLU A 51 -1.88 -8.69 2.44
N LEU A 52 -3.02 -9.17 2.96
CA LEU A 52 -3.09 -10.43 3.70
C LEU A 52 -2.53 -11.62 2.90
N PRO A 53 -2.83 -11.79 1.60
CA PRO A 53 -2.19 -12.82 0.79
C PRO A 53 -0.67 -12.65 0.72
N LEU A 54 -0.17 -11.42 0.53
CA LEU A 54 1.27 -11.13 0.49
C LEU A 54 1.92 -11.47 1.84
N TYR A 55 1.36 -11.00 2.95
CA TYR A 55 1.83 -11.30 4.30
C TYR A 55 1.93 -12.81 4.56
N LEU A 56 0.88 -13.57 4.19
CA LEU A 56 0.87 -15.02 4.36
C LEU A 56 1.89 -15.71 3.46
N LEU A 57 2.05 -15.27 2.21
CA LEU A 57 3.06 -15.81 1.29
C LEU A 57 4.48 -15.62 1.84
N LEU A 58 4.77 -14.43 2.37
CA LEU A 58 6.04 -14.12 3.01
C LEU A 58 6.24 -14.95 4.29
N GLY A 59 5.23 -15.00 5.16
CA GLY A 59 5.28 -15.71 6.45
C GLY A 59 5.35 -17.23 6.34
N LEU A 60 4.77 -17.82 5.30
CA LEU A 60 4.89 -19.25 5.01
C LEU A 60 6.17 -19.60 4.24
N GLY A 61 7.01 -18.61 3.94
CA GLY A 61 8.26 -18.80 3.22
C GLY A 61 8.08 -19.18 1.76
N LEU A 62 6.91 -18.93 1.16
CA LEU A 62 6.62 -19.32 -0.23
C LEU A 62 7.54 -18.64 -1.24
N LEU A 63 8.14 -17.49 -0.90
CA LEU A 63 9.20 -16.87 -1.72
C LEU A 63 10.45 -17.75 -1.84
N SER A 64 10.79 -18.55 -0.82
CA SER A 64 11.93 -19.48 -0.89
C SER A 64 11.70 -20.66 -1.83
N LEU A 65 10.45 -20.87 -2.25
CA LEU A 65 10.05 -21.87 -3.23
C LEU A 65 10.03 -21.31 -4.66
N LEU A 66 10.14 -19.99 -4.83
CA LEU A 66 10.19 -19.35 -6.13
C LEU A 66 11.59 -19.47 -6.72
N SER A 67 11.67 -19.97 -7.95
CA SER A 67 12.91 -19.95 -8.71
C SER A 67 13.33 -18.51 -9.05
N ASP A 68 14.63 -18.29 -9.30
CA ASP A 68 15.14 -17.02 -9.81
C ASP A 68 14.37 -16.54 -11.06
N ALA A 69 13.95 -17.48 -11.92
CA ALA A 69 13.14 -17.18 -13.10
C ALA A 69 11.75 -16.62 -12.73
N SER A 70 11.10 -17.18 -11.70
CA SER A 70 9.79 -16.70 -11.21
C SER A 70 9.90 -15.29 -10.62
N LEU A 71 10.98 -15.01 -9.89
CA LEU A 71 11.25 -13.68 -9.32
C LEU A 71 11.52 -12.64 -10.43
N LYS A 72 12.26 -13.01 -11.48
CA LYS A 72 12.48 -12.14 -12.64
C LYS A 72 11.17 -11.79 -13.38
N VAL A 73 10.32 -12.79 -13.64
CA VAL A 73 9.00 -12.57 -14.27
C VAL A 73 8.14 -11.64 -13.42
N LEU A 74 8.09 -11.86 -12.11
CA LEU A 74 7.33 -11.00 -11.19
C LEU A 74 7.88 -9.56 -11.17
N SER A 75 9.21 -9.40 -11.24
CA SER A 75 9.87 -8.09 -11.30
C SER A 75 9.54 -7.35 -12.59
N VAL A 76 9.50 -8.03 -13.74
CA VAL A 76 9.07 -7.44 -15.02
C VAL A 76 7.60 -6.99 -14.98
N ILE A 77 6.70 -7.87 -14.52
CA ILE A 77 5.26 -7.57 -14.43
C ILE A 77 5.03 -6.41 -13.45
N GLY A 78 5.67 -6.47 -12.29
CA GLY A 78 5.67 -5.42 -11.28
C GLY A 78 6.10 -4.10 -11.89
N GLY A 79 7.34 -4.02 -12.40
CA GLY A 79 7.93 -2.84 -13.02
C GLY A 79 7.05 -2.19 -14.10
N ALA A 80 6.48 -3.01 -15.01
CA ALA A 80 5.57 -2.53 -16.04
C ALA A 80 4.28 -1.91 -15.48
N ALA A 81 3.70 -2.52 -14.43
CA ALA A 81 2.53 -1.97 -13.76
C ALA A 81 2.85 -0.62 -13.08
N LEU A 82 4.05 -0.44 -12.53
CA LEU A 82 4.47 0.80 -11.85
C LEU A 82 4.58 1.93 -12.86
N LEU A 83 5.21 1.66 -14.00
CA LEU A 83 5.35 2.64 -15.08
C LEU A 83 4.01 3.02 -15.69
N LEU A 84 3.09 2.05 -15.85
CA LEU A 84 1.73 2.33 -16.27
C LEU A 84 1.04 3.27 -15.26
N TYR A 85 1.06 2.95 -13.97
CA TYR A 85 0.43 3.76 -12.93
C TYR A 85 1.07 5.14 -12.79
N ALA A 86 2.39 5.24 -12.91
CA ALA A 86 3.11 6.52 -12.96
C ALA A 86 2.68 7.36 -14.16
N SER A 87 2.58 6.77 -15.36
CA SER A 87 2.17 7.47 -16.59
C SER A 87 0.74 8.01 -16.48
N LEU A 88 -0.18 7.23 -15.90
CA LEU A 88 -1.54 7.67 -15.62
C LEU A 88 -1.55 8.81 -14.59
N SER A 89 -0.73 8.71 -13.54
CA SER A 89 -0.60 9.75 -12.51
C SER A 89 -0.03 11.06 -13.06
N ILE A 90 0.97 11.01 -13.93
CA ILE A 90 1.58 12.20 -14.56
C ILE A 90 0.60 12.84 -15.55
N ARG A 91 -0.05 12.05 -16.42
CA ARG A 91 -1.12 12.55 -17.30
C ARG A 91 -2.21 13.25 -16.49
N SER A 92 -2.46 12.75 -15.28
CA SER A 92 -3.46 13.30 -14.40
C SER A 92 -3.12 14.70 -13.87
N LEU A 93 -1.82 14.99 -13.71
CA LEU A 93 -1.30 16.29 -13.26
C LEU A 93 -1.24 17.33 -14.39
N LEU A 94 -1.06 16.88 -15.63
CA LEU A 94 -0.87 17.74 -16.81
C LEU A 94 -2.17 18.17 -17.50
N SER A 95 -3.29 17.53 -17.16
CA SER A 95 -4.62 17.86 -17.69
C SER A 95 -5.30 18.90 -16.80
N GLU A 96 -5.72 20.05 -17.36
CA GLU A 96 -6.61 21.01 -16.65
C GLU A 96 -8.04 20.47 -16.45
N SER A 97 -8.39 19.41 -17.17
CA SER A 97 -9.59 18.63 -16.89
C SER A 97 -9.31 17.69 -15.71
N PRO A 98 -10.22 17.55 -14.73
CA PRO A 98 -10.06 16.56 -13.67
C PRO A 98 -9.79 15.21 -14.35
N PRO A 99 -8.62 14.61 -14.10
CA PRO A 99 -8.05 13.62 -15.00
C PRO A 99 -8.76 12.27 -14.97
N PHE A 100 -9.74 12.16 -14.09
CA PHE A 100 -10.67 11.08 -14.05
C PHE A 100 -12.06 11.71 -14.16
N ARG A 101 -12.73 11.49 -15.30
CA ARG A 101 -14.14 11.12 -15.22
C ARG A 101 -14.17 10.04 -14.16
N GLN A 102 -14.65 10.34 -12.94
CA GLN A 102 -14.57 9.47 -11.76
C GLN A 102 -14.61 8.03 -12.23
N LEU A 103 -13.45 7.36 -12.29
CA LEU A 103 -13.45 5.96 -12.71
C LEU A 103 -14.41 5.29 -11.73
N ASN A 104 -15.27 4.38 -12.21
CA ASN A 104 -16.20 3.68 -11.32
C ASN A 104 -15.48 2.98 -10.14
N VAL A 105 -14.16 2.79 -10.23
CA VAL A 105 -13.27 2.38 -9.13
C VAL A 105 -13.35 3.32 -7.91
N ALA A 106 -13.45 4.65 -8.11
CA ALA A 106 -13.60 5.62 -7.01
C ALA A 106 -14.97 5.52 -6.30
N ARG A 107 -15.99 4.91 -6.92
CA ARG A 107 -17.26 4.58 -6.24
C ARG A 107 -17.15 3.38 -5.32
N ASN A 108 -16.25 2.44 -5.63
CA ASN A 108 -16.05 1.25 -4.82
C ASN A 108 -14.76 1.37 -3.99
N PRO A 109 -14.85 1.84 -2.73
CA PRO A 109 -13.68 2.01 -1.88
C PRO A 109 -12.88 0.71 -1.69
N VAL A 110 -13.51 -0.47 -1.68
CA VAL A 110 -12.81 -1.76 -1.57
C VAL A 110 -11.95 -2.02 -2.80
N LEU A 111 -12.50 -1.84 -4.00
CA LEU A 111 -11.73 -2.02 -5.23
C LEU A 111 -10.60 -1.00 -5.35
N LEU A 112 -10.85 0.25 -4.95
CA LEU A 112 -9.82 1.29 -4.87
C LEU A 112 -8.67 0.86 -3.95
N GLY A 113 -9.00 0.43 -2.73
CA GLY A 113 -8.04 -0.06 -1.75
C GLY A 113 -7.21 -1.22 -2.26
N PHE A 114 -7.85 -2.22 -2.86
CA PHE A 114 -7.18 -3.39 -3.42
C PHE A 114 -6.23 -3.01 -4.55
N SER A 115 -6.73 -2.32 -5.58
CA SER A 115 -5.94 -1.99 -6.77
C SER A 115 -4.77 -1.08 -6.47
N LEU A 116 -4.96 -0.05 -5.64
CA LEU A 116 -3.89 0.88 -5.26
C LEU A 116 -2.89 0.29 -4.27
N SER A 117 -3.14 -0.90 -3.73
CA SER A 117 -2.17 -1.60 -2.87
C SER A 117 -1.44 -2.65 -3.68
N ALA A 118 -2.17 -3.51 -4.38
CA ALA A 118 -1.62 -4.57 -5.22
C ALA A 118 -0.73 -4.04 -6.36
N LEU A 119 -1.05 -2.88 -6.92
CA LEU A 119 -0.29 -2.26 -8.02
C LEU A 119 0.68 -1.17 -7.55
N ASN A 120 0.84 -0.98 -6.25
CA ASN A 120 1.70 0.06 -5.70
C ASN A 120 3.09 -0.51 -5.35
N PRO A 121 4.15 -0.04 -6.01
CA PRO A 121 5.48 -0.56 -5.78
C PRO A 121 6.09 -0.14 -4.48
N TYR A 122 5.73 1.02 -3.96
CA TYR A 122 6.22 1.44 -2.67
C TYR A 122 5.71 0.46 -1.61
N PHE A 123 4.43 0.08 -1.70
CA PHE A 123 3.82 -0.94 -0.85
C PHE A 123 4.53 -2.30 -1.01
N LEU A 124 4.72 -2.77 -2.24
CA LEU A 124 5.41 -4.05 -2.50
C LEU A 124 6.87 -4.01 -2.02
N ALA A 125 7.63 -2.96 -2.34
CA ALA A 125 9.03 -2.81 -1.94
C ALA A 125 9.19 -2.72 -0.41
N TRP A 126 8.26 -2.05 0.28
CA TRP A 126 8.23 -2.01 1.75
C TRP A 126 8.03 -3.41 2.33
N TRP A 127 7.10 -4.20 1.78
CA TRP A 127 6.88 -5.59 2.19
C TRP A 127 8.07 -6.49 1.87
N MET A 128 8.80 -6.24 0.78
CA MET A 128 10.03 -6.96 0.43
C MET A 128 11.25 -6.55 1.27
N THR A 129 11.16 -5.48 2.06
CA THR A 129 12.26 -4.98 2.90
C THR A 129 11.89 -4.99 4.37
N ALA A 130 11.31 -3.91 4.89
CA ALA A 130 10.92 -3.77 6.28
C ALA A 130 9.89 -4.84 6.70
N GLY A 131 8.92 -5.13 5.83
CA GLY A 131 7.91 -6.17 6.07
C GLY A 131 8.53 -7.58 6.16
N LEU A 132 9.45 -7.92 5.25
CA LEU A 132 10.16 -9.20 5.28
C LEU A 132 11.01 -9.35 6.54
N LYS A 133 11.68 -8.28 6.97
CA LYS A 133 12.43 -8.24 8.24
C LYS A 133 11.52 -8.48 9.44
N LEU A 134 10.37 -7.78 9.52
CA LEU A 134 9.38 -8.01 10.58
C LEU A 134 8.89 -9.46 10.60
N ILE A 135 8.60 -10.02 9.43
CA ILE A 135 8.19 -11.43 9.32
C ILE A 135 9.30 -12.37 9.79
N ALA A 136 10.56 -12.10 9.42
CA ALA A 136 11.70 -12.89 9.88
C ALA A 136 11.79 -12.90 11.41
N ASP A 137 11.67 -11.74 12.07
CA ASP A 137 11.71 -11.65 13.53
C ASP A 137 10.52 -12.35 14.21
N ILE A 138 9.33 -12.26 13.61
CA ILE A 138 8.14 -13.00 14.06
C ILE A 138 8.40 -14.51 14.00
N LEU A 139 8.96 -15.00 12.89
CA LEU A 139 9.25 -16.42 12.70
C LEU A 139 10.39 -16.94 13.58
N VAL A 140 11.40 -16.11 13.86
CA VAL A 140 12.47 -16.41 14.82
C VAL A 140 11.89 -16.58 16.22
N TYR A 141 10.92 -15.75 16.61
CA TYR A 141 10.21 -15.92 17.88
C TYR A 141 9.32 -17.16 17.87
N SER A 142 8.49 -17.34 16.85
CA SER A 142 7.64 -18.52 16.68
C SER A 142 7.06 -18.62 15.27
N SER A 143 7.18 -19.81 14.66
CA SER A 143 6.53 -20.17 13.40
C SER A 143 5.07 -20.60 13.53
N SER A 144 4.47 -20.46 14.72
CA SER A 144 3.07 -20.86 14.92
C SER A 144 2.10 -19.93 14.19
N LEU A 145 1.06 -20.51 13.57
CA LEU A 145 0.04 -19.75 12.86
C LEU A 145 -0.66 -18.72 13.77
N SER A 146 -0.83 -19.05 15.05
CA SER A 146 -1.44 -18.13 16.03
C SER A 146 -0.58 -16.89 16.28
N VAL A 147 0.74 -17.01 16.27
CA VAL A 147 1.66 -15.87 16.39
C VAL A 147 1.64 -15.01 15.12
N LEU A 148 1.65 -15.61 13.93
CA LEU A 148 1.50 -14.87 12.67
C LEU A 148 0.18 -14.08 12.62
N VAL A 149 -0.94 -14.72 12.97
CA VAL A 149 -2.25 -14.04 13.00
C VAL A 149 -2.24 -12.88 14.01
N THR A 150 -1.71 -13.10 15.22
CA THR A 150 -1.66 -12.05 16.25
C THR A 150 -0.76 -10.88 15.83
N ALA A 151 0.38 -11.18 15.18
CA ALA A 151 1.29 -10.17 14.65
C ALA A 151 0.65 -9.35 13.52
N TYR A 152 -0.07 -10.01 12.61
CA TYR A 152 -0.82 -9.34 11.55
C TYR A 152 -1.93 -8.44 12.11
N LEU A 153 -2.65 -8.89 13.14
CA LEU A 153 -3.65 -8.08 13.81
C LEU A 153 -3.06 -6.84 14.49
N ALA A 154 -1.81 -6.91 14.98
CA ALA A 154 -1.09 -5.76 15.54
C ALA A 154 -0.58 -4.78 14.47
N HIS A 155 -0.61 -5.16 13.21
CA HIS A 155 -0.25 -4.36 12.05
C HIS A 155 -1.49 -3.71 11.40
N VAL A 156 -2.41 -4.55 10.89
CA VAL A 156 -3.49 -4.15 9.98
C VAL A 156 -4.48 -3.12 10.54
N TRP A 157 -4.68 -3.10 11.87
CA TRP A 157 -5.60 -2.14 12.49
C TRP A 157 -5.18 -0.68 12.25
N MET A 158 -3.89 -0.44 12.03
CA MET A 158 -3.33 0.88 11.77
C MET A 158 -3.80 1.44 10.42
N ASP A 159 -3.99 0.58 9.42
CA ASP A 159 -4.49 0.99 8.10
C ASP A 159 -5.96 1.41 8.19
N PHE A 160 -6.76 0.65 8.95
CA PHE A 160 -8.14 0.99 9.23
C PHE A 160 -8.24 2.32 9.99
N LEU A 161 -7.39 2.53 11.01
CA LEU A 161 -7.34 3.79 11.74
C LEU A 161 -6.96 4.95 10.81
N TRP A 162 -5.86 4.84 10.09
CA TRP A 162 -5.30 5.91 9.27
C TRP A 162 -6.24 6.30 8.13
N LEU A 163 -6.69 5.33 7.33
CA LEU A 163 -7.53 5.62 6.16
C LEU A 163 -8.92 6.14 6.58
N SER A 164 -9.48 5.62 7.67
CA SER A 164 -10.75 6.15 8.22
C SER A 164 -10.58 7.57 8.75
N LEU A 165 -9.49 7.86 9.45
CA LEU A 165 -9.18 9.20 9.97
C LEU A 165 -9.01 10.20 8.83
N MET A 166 -8.21 9.87 7.82
CA MET A 166 -8.00 10.74 6.65
C MET A 166 -9.31 10.98 5.89
N ALA A 167 -10.12 9.94 5.70
CA ALA A 167 -11.42 10.08 5.05
C ALA A 167 -12.39 10.98 5.86
N TRP A 168 -12.36 10.88 7.19
CA TRP A 168 -13.14 11.74 8.08
C TRP A 168 -12.68 13.20 8.03
N LEU A 169 -11.37 13.46 8.14
CA LEU A 169 -10.81 14.81 8.06
C LEU A 169 -11.10 15.50 6.71
N ALA A 170 -11.08 14.73 5.62
CA ALA A 170 -11.49 15.22 4.31
C ALA A 170 -12.97 15.61 4.26
N LYS A 171 -13.86 14.81 4.88
CA LYS A 171 -15.29 15.09 4.98
C LYS A 171 -15.57 16.38 5.77
N GLU A 172 -14.89 16.58 6.90
CA GLU A 172 -15.04 17.78 7.74
C GLU A 172 -14.46 19.06 7.07
N GLY A 173 -13.78 18.94 5.92
CA GLY A 173 -13.22 20.06 5.18
C GLY A 173 -11.91 20.61 5.75
N SER A 174 -11.32 19.92 6.74
CA SER A 174 -10.05 20.29 7.39
C SER A 174 -8.84 20.10 6.47
N LEU A 175 -8.91 19.17 5.51
CA LEU A 175 -7.84 18.85 4.56
C LEU A 175 -8.24 19.26 3.13
N ARG A 176 -8.43 20.56 2.90
CA ARG A 176 -8.63 21.12 1.54
C ARG A 176 -7.38 21.87 1.07
N ALA A 177 -6.33 21.13 0.72
CA ALA A 177 -5.15 21.70 0.07
C ALA A 177 -4.93 21.06 -1.32
N PRO A 178 -5.51 21.63 -2.40
CA PRO A 178 -5.33 21.14 -3.77
C PRO A 178 -3.89 21.24 -4.28
N SER A 179 -3.03 22.03 -3.63
CA SER A 179 -1.63 22.25 -3.99
C SER A 179 -0.70 21.19 -3.38
N ALA A 180 -0.78 20.95 -2.07
CA ALA A 180 0.02 19.92 -1.38
C ALA A 180 -0.28 18.51 -1.92
N ALA A 181 -1.56 18.24 -2.21
CA ALA A 181 -2.03 17.07 -2.92
C ALA A 181 -1.32 16.82 -4.27
N ARG A 182 -1.26 17.85 -5.12
CA ARG A 182 -0.62 17.77 -6.44
C ARG A 182 0.89 17.61 -6.32
N VAL A 183 1.53 18.31 -5.38
CA VAL A 183 2.97 18.17 -5.11
C VAL A 183 3.31 16.76 -4.64
N LEU A 184 2.56 16.23 -3.67
CA LEU A 184 2.75 14.86 -3.19
C LEU A 184 2.51 13.84 -4.30
N GLN A 185 1.44 13.99 -5.08
CA GLN A 185 1.15 13.11 -6.21
C GLN A 185 2.27 13.14 -7.27
N ALA A 186 2.87 14.31 -7.54
CA ALA A 186 4.01 14.43 -8.44
C ALA A 186 5.27 13.72 -7.89
N VAL A 187 5.58 13.91 -6.61
CA VAL A 187 6.70 13.23 -5.94
C VAL A 187 6.52 11.72 -5.96
N LEU A 188 5.31 11.24 -5.64
CA LEU A 188 4.98 9.82 -5.71
C LEU A 188 5.08 9.29 -7.14
N ALA A 189 4.58 10.02 -8.14
CA ALA A 189 4.71 9.61 -9.54
C ALA A 189 6.17 9.46 -9.98
N LEU A 190 7.07 10.34 -9.54
CA LEU A 190 8.51 10.21 -9.79
C LEU A 190 9.11 8.98 -9.09
N ALA A 191 8.73 8.72 -7.84
CA ALA A 191 9.15 7.52 -7.13
C ALA A 191 8.68 6.24 -7.85
N LEU A 192 7.44 6.22 -8.34
CA LEU A 192 6.88 5.11 -9.12
C LEU A 192 7.68 4.85 -10.41
N VAL A 193 8.13 5.91 -11.10
CA VAL A 193 9.01 5.77 -12.27
C VAL A 193 10.34 5.14 -11.88
N TYR A 194 10.98 5.65 -10.83
CA TYR A 194 12.26 5.13 -10.34
C TYR A 194 12.18 3.63 -10.01
N TYR A 195 11.21 3.22 -9.18
CA TYR A 195 11.04 1.82 -8.82
C TYR A 195 10.57 0.97 -10.01
N GLY A 196 9.74 1.53 -10.90
CA GLY A 196 9.37 0.95 -12.20
C GLY A 196 10.57 0.51 -13.02
N VAL A 197 11.50 1.44 -13.23
CA VAL A 197 12.74 1.16 -13.98
C VAL A 197 13.65 0.19 -13.22
N SER A 198 13.76 0.31 -11.90
CA SER A 198 14.58 -0.62 -11.08
C SER A 198 14.09 -2.06 -11.19
N PHE A 199 12.78 -2.28 -11.07
CA PHE A 199 12.17 -3.61 -11.15
C PHE A 199 12.27 -4.20 -12.55
N LEU A 200 12.11 -3.38 -13.60
CA LEU A 200 12.37 -3.83 -14.96
C LEU A 200 13.82 -4.24 -15.17
N ARG A 201 14.77 -3.48 -14.61
CA ARG A 201 16.20 -3.81 -14.71
C ARG A 201 16.49 -5.15 -14.02
N GLU A 202 16.03 -5.33 -12.78
CA GLU A 202 16.19 -6.57 -12.02
C GLU A 202 15.53 -7.77 -12.69
N GLY A 203 14.39 -7.57 -13.36
CA GLY A 203 13.72 -8.64 -14.10
C GLY A 203 14.37 -9.01 -15.43
N LEU A 204 15.13 -8.09 -16.05
CA LEU A 204 15.77 -8.28 -17.36
C LEU A 204 17.25 -8.68 -17.30
N THR A 205 17.91 -8.51 -16.15
CA THR A 205 19.30 -8.95 -15.89
C THR A 205 19.33 -10.25 -15.10
#